data_AF-A0A2V9VWY7-F1
#
_entry.id   AF-A0A2V9VWY7-F1
#
_cell.length_a   1.000
_cell.length_b   1.000
_cell.length_c   1.000
_cell.angle_alpha   90.00
_cell.angle_beta   90.00
_cell.angle_gamma   90.00
#
_symmetry.space_group_name_H-M   'P 1'
#
loop_
_entity.id
_entity.type
_entity.pdbx_description
1 polymer ?
#
loop_
_entity_poly.entity_id
_entity_poly.type
_entity_poly.pdbx_seq_one_letter_code
_entity_poly.pdbx_strand_id
1 'polypeptide(L)' 'MNGAGYDPWLLTAILDGDWNLLLRNKYSWGRISEQRLGDGEVFRYEYRLEERNVLRTTVTLPSGVKKIFSFRDGRLAEQK' A
#
# COMPACT_ATOMS: atom_id res chain seq x y z
N MET A 1 -22.47 -12.91 -9.36
CA MET A 1 -21.24 -12.09 -9.47
C MET A 1 -20.13 -12.85 -8.76
N ASN A 2 -19.29 -13.57 -9.52
CA ASN A 2 -18.17 -14.35 -8.97
C ASN A 2 -16.89 -13.52 -9.14
N GLY A 3 -16.24 -13.13 -8.03
CA GLY A 3 -14.96 -12.42 -8.11
C GLY A 3 -14.44 -11.70 -6.87
N ALA A 4 -15.11 -11.73 -5.72
CA ALA A 4 -14.56 -11.18 -4.49
C ALA A 4 -13.83 -12.26 -3.68
N GLY A 5 -12.75 -12.80 -4.23
CA GLY A 5 -11.75 -13.52 -3.44
C GLY A 5 -10.94 -12.52 -2.62
N TYR A 6 -11.54 -11.92 -1.60
CA TYR A 6 -10.85 -11.06 -0.64
C TYR A 6 -10.51 -11.88 0.61
N ASP A 7 -9.21 -11.89 0.93
CA ASP A 7 -8.60 -12.64 2.04
C ASP A 7 -9.10 -12.10 3.40
N PRO A 8 -9.57 -12.97 4.34
CA PRO A 8 -10.05 -12.55 5.65
C PRO A 8 -8.97 -11.97 6.59
N TRP A 9 -7.69 -12.02 6.21
CA TRP A 9 -6.54 -11.60 7.03
C TRP A 9 -5.95 -10.24 6.63
N LEU A 10 -6.69 -9.41 5.89
CA LEU A 10 -6.23 -8.06 5.56
C LEU A 10 -6.06 -7.24 6.85
N LEU A 11 -4.80 -6.93 7.17
CA LEU A 11 -4.45 -6.06 8.28
C LEU A 11 -4.89 -4.62 7.97
N THR A 12 -6.14 -4.32 8.30
CA THR A 12 -6.77 -3.03 8.04
C THR A 12 -6.40 -1.98 9.08
N ALA A 13 -6.10 -2.37 10.32
CA ALA A 13 -5.62 -1.47 11.35
C ALA A 13 -4.68 -2.16 12.36
N ILE A 14 -3.73 -1.39 12.89
CA ILE A 14 -2.92 -1.73 14.05
C ILE A 14 -3.19 -0.67 15.11
N LEU A 15 -3.44 -1.12 16.33
CA LEU A 15 -3.71 -0.30 17.52
C LEU A 15 -2.67 -0.63 18.59
N ASP A 16 -2.35 0.33 19.47
CA ASP A 16 -1.56 0.05 20.67
C ASP A 16 -2.42 -0.56 21.81
N GLY A 17 -1.82 -0.76 22.99
CA GLY A 17 -2.51 -1.32 24.16
C GLY A 17 -3.61 -0.42 24.73
N ASP A 18 -3.61 0.86 24.36
CA ASP A 18 -4.57 1.88 24.79
C ASP A 18 -5.60 2.21 23.70
N TRP A 19 -5.67 1.38 22.64
CA TRP A 19 -6.56 1.54 21.48
C TRP A 19 -6.28 2.77 20.60
N ASN A 20 -5.09 3.36 20.71
CA ASN A 20 -4.69 4.42 19.78
C ASN A 20 -4.28 3.81 18.44
N LEU A 21 -4.66 4.47 17.35
CA LEU A 21 -4.28 4.06 16.01
C LEU A 21 -2.76 4.20 15.82
N LEU A 22 -2.11 3.14 15.39
CA LEU A 22 -0.73 3.17 14.92
C LEU A 22 -0.67 3.21 13.38
N LEU A 23 -1.55 2.45 12.73
CA LEU A 23 -1.57 2.29 11.28
C LEU A 23 -2.94 1.85 10.80
N ARG A 24 -3.42 2.40 9.68
CA ARG A 24 -4.64 1.94 8.99
C ARG A 24 -4.38 1.81 7.49
N ASN A 25 -4.71 0.65 6.92
CA ASN A 25 -4.63 0.41 5.48
C ASN A 25 -6.01 0.44 4.83
N LYS A 26 -6.08 0.98 3.61
CA LYS A 26 -7.16 0.70 2.66
C LYS A 26 -6.59 -0.17 1.54
N TYR A 27 -7.42 -1.08 1.04
CA TYR A 27 -7.03 -1.97 -0.05
C TYR A 27 -7.87 -1.67 -1.30
N SER A 28 -7.26 -1.82 -2.46
CA SER A 28 -7.89 -1.80 -3.76
C SER A 28 -7.24 -2.88 -4.63
N TRP A 29 -8.05 -3.71 -5.29
CA TRP A 29 -7.56 -4.82 -6.13
C TRP A 29 -6.54 -5.72 -5.41
N GLY A 30 -6.81 -6.02 -4.13
CA GLY A 30 -5.97 -6.87 -3.29
C GLY A 30 -4.62 -6.27 -2.86
N ARG A 31 -4.40 -4.96 -3.03
CA ARG A 31 -3.16 -4.26 -2.64
C ARG A 31 -3.47 -2.99 -1.84
N ILE A 32 -2.54 -2.54 -1.02
CA ILE A 32 -2.74 -1.32 -0.20
C ILE A 32 -2.83 -0.11 -1.13
N SER A 33 -3.92 0.65 -1.11
CA SER A 33 -4.05 1.90 -1.87
C SER A 33 -3.74 3.14 -1.03
N GLU A 34 -3.97 3.06 0.29
CA GLU A 34 -3.74 4.14 1.24
C GLU A 34 -3.26 3.55 2.57
N GLN A 35 -2.27 4.17 3.19
CA GLN A 35 -1.85 3.89 4.56
C GLN A 35 -1.86 5.19 5.35
N ARG A 36 -2.57 5.18 6.48
CA ARG A 36 -2.61 6.29 7.43
C ARG A 36 -1.85 5.89 8.69
N LEU A 37 -0.92 6.71 9.15
CA LEU A 37 -0.20 6.49 10.40
C LEU A 37 -0.95 7.12 11.59
N GLY A 38 -0.54 6.78 12.81
CA GLY A 38 -1.15 7.26 14.05
C GLY A 38 -1.11 8.78 14.24
N ASP A 39 -0.11 9.44 13.65
CA ASP A 39 0.01 10.90 13.61
C ASP A 39 -0.90 11.57 12.56
N GLY A 40 -1.63 10.77 11.77
CA GLY A 40 -2.52 11.25 10.73
C GLY A 40 -1.88 11.40 9.35
N GLU A 41 -0.57 11.17 9.20
CA GLU A 41 0.11 11.17 7.91
C GLU A 41 -0.48 10.11 6.97
N VAL A 42 -0.63 10.45 5.68
CA VAL A 42 -1.25 9.58 4.68
C VAL A 42 -0.32 9.35 3.50
N PHE A 43 -0.02 8.07 3.26
CA PHE A 43 0.70 7.57 2.11
C PHE A 43 -0.29 6.97 1.11
N ARG A 44 -0.12 7.25 -0.18
CA ARG A 44 -0.95 6.68 -1.24
C ARG A 44 -0.10 5.90 -2.23
N TYR A 45 -0.61 4.76 -2.66
CA TYR A 45 0.12 3.80 -3.48
C TYR A 45 -0.58 3.58 -4.80
N GLU A 46 0.18 3.69 -5.89
CA GLU A 46 -0.26 3.35 -7.24
C GLU A 46 0.66 2.26 -7.77
N TYR A 47 0.09 1.20 -8.33
CA TYR A 47 0.85 0.05 -8.84
C TYR A 47 0.72 -0.05 -10.35
N ARG A 48 1.86 -0.26 -11.03
CA ARG A 48 1.88 -0.75 -12.40
C ARG A 48 2.24 -2.22 -12.39
N LEU A 49 1.36 -3.02 -12.98
CA LEU A 49 1.49 -4.47 -13.02
C LEU A 49 1.74 -4.95 -14.44
N GLU A 50 2.42 -6.08 -14.56
CA GLU A 50 2.41 -6.94 -15.73
C GLU A 50 1.97 -8.33 -15.27
N GLU A 51 0.84 -8.80 -15.79
CA GLU A 51 0.09 -9.93 -15.24
C GLU A 51 -0.17 -9.76 -13.72
N ARG A 52 0.55 -10.52 -12.87
CA ARG A 52 0.48 -10.43 -11.41
C ARG A 52 1.72 -9.79 -10.78
N ASN A 53 2.75 -9.51 -11.59
CA ASN A 53 4.03 -8.98 -11.14
C ASN A 53 3.94 -7.47 -10.99
N VAL A 54 4.42 -6.94 -9.86
CA VAL A 54 4.54 -5.51 -9.66
C VAL A 54 5.79 -5.03 -10.38
N LEU A 55 5.63 -4.23 -11.42
CA LEU A 55 6.75 -3.60 -12.14
C LEU A 55 7.15 -2.26 -11.50
N ARG A 56 6.17 -1.54 -10.96
CA ARG A 56 6.39 -0.23 -10.34
C ARG A 56 5.39 0.01 -9.23
N THR A 57 5.88 0.64 -8.16
CA THR A 57 5.04 1.26 -7.13
C THR A 57 5.38 2.75 -7.08
N THR A 58 4.39 3.61 -7.25
CA THR A 58 4.49 5.03 -6.97
C THR A 58 3.90 5.30 -5.60
N VAL A 59 4.68 5.88 -4.70
CA VAL A 59 4.24 6.27 -3.35
C VAL A 59 4.15 7.79 -3.30
N THR A 60 2.94 8.30 -3.09
CA THR A 60 2.74 9.72 -2.77
C THR A 60 2.86 9.90 -1.27
N LEU A 61 3.87 10.66 -0.84
CA LEU A 61 4.13 11.00 0.55
C LEU A 61 3.09 11.98 1.10
N PRO A 62 3.00 12.17 2.42
CA PRO A 62 2.11 13.16 3.03
C PRO A 62 2.34 14.58 2.51
N SER A 63 3.59 14.91 2.16
CA SER A 63 3.98 16.18 1.54
C SER A 63 3.51 16.35 0.09
N GLY A 64 2.92 15.32 -0.52
CA GLY A 64 2.55 15.27 -1.94
C GLY A 64 3.70 14.87 -2.89
N VAL A 65 4.94 14.78 -2.38
CA VAL A 65 6.08 14.29 -3.16
C VAL A 65 5.84 12.83 -3.56
N LYS A 66 6.11 12.50 -4.83
CA LYS A 66 6.02 11.14 -5.34
C LYS A 66 7.40 10.50 -5.36
N LYS A 67 7.51 9.31 -4.75
CA LYS A 67 8.65 8.40 -4.89
C LYS A 67 8.26 7.23 -5.78
N ILE A 68 9.13 6.83 -6.69
CA ILE A 68 8.89 5.77 -7.64
C ILE A 68 9.89 4.64 -7.39
N PHE A 69 9.38 3.44 -7.22
CA PHE A 69 10.15 2.22 -7.03
C PHE A 69 9.86 1.30 -8.22
N SER A 70 10.89 0.94 -8.98
CA SER A 70 10.78 0.00 -10.10
C SER A 70 11.38 -1.35 -9.72
N PHE A 71 10.75 -2.42 -10.15
CA PHE A 71 11.09 -3.79 -9.78
C PHE A 71 11.39 -4.64 -11.01
N ARG A 72 12.30 -5.61 -10.85
CA ARG A 72 12.59 -6.66 -11.82
C ARG A 72 12.65 -7.98 -11.07
N ASP A 73 11.89 -8.98 -11.51
CA ASP A 73 11.81 -10.31 -10.89
C ASP A 73 11.53 -10.24 -9.37
N GLY A 74 10.63 -9.33 -8.98
CA GLY A 74 10.24 -9.10 -7.58
C GLY A 74 11.28 -8.36 -6.73
N ARG A 75 12.41 -7.94 -7.31
CA ARG A 75 13.49 -7.21 -6.61
C ARG A 75 13.49 -5.74 -6.99
N LEU A 76 13.78 -4.87 -6.02
CA LEU A 76 13.95 -3.44 -6.28
C LEU A 76 15.13 -3.23 -7.22
N ALA A 77 14.89 -2.60 -8.36
CA ALA A 77 15.89 -2.32 -9.39
C ALA A 77 16.28 -0.85 -9.44
N GLU A 78 15.33 0.06 -9.18
CA GLU A 78 15.55 1.50 -9.23
C GLU A 78 14.62 2.23 -8.25
N GLN A 79 15.11 3.30 -7.64
CA GLN A 79 14.34 4.23 -6.83
C GLN A 79 14.60 5.66 -7.29
N LYS A 80 13.52 6.44 -7.49
CA LYS A 80 13.55 7.86 -7.89
C LYS A 80 12.60 8.69 -7.04
#